data_AF-R7MG69-F1
#
_entry.id   AF-R7MG69-F1
#
_cell.length_a   1.000
_cell.length_b   1.000
_cell.length_c   1.000
_cell.angle_alpha   90.00
_cell.angle_beta   90.00
_cell.angle_gamma   90.00
#
_symmetry.space_group_name_H-M   'P 1'
#
loop_
_entity.id
_entity.type
_entity.pdbx_description
1 polymer ?
#
loop_
_entity_poly.entity_id
_entity_poly.type
_entity_poly.pdbx_seq_one_letter_code
_entity_poly.pdbx_strand_id
1 'polypeptide(L)'
;MPELPQYMSADEILEEWKEGYKTEPNKYKEKLAGVVYSSWYYMVPESEECQKYPLTSLCDFDVNRVIDEMVYGKKFPKEKIRFNFFATLMNEAKKYYEEEEYFLSLVLYATYIEHWFNDLINCLAVTKNLDDNATEKLIKMFTNDARLDILLPLFNLPEIDKDIKNDLKILFDTRNYFVHYKWKPKDEKEGAEQIQKFIDYSKKAPEIIEYLNNYVKQNIYNREFLKKFFANLIYKQSGIVVKE
;
A
#
# COMPACT_ATOMS: atom_id res chain seq x y z
N MET A 1 -10.15 -34.42 46.29
CA MET A 1 -9.20 -33.61 45.50
C MET A 1 -10.02 -32.55 44.78
N PRO A 2 -9.66 -31.27 44.85
CA PRO A 2 -10.33 -30.27 44.01
C PRO A 2 -10.07 -30.61 42.55
N GLU A 3 -11.12 -30.66 41.73
CA GLU A 3 -10.98 -30.82 40.29
C GLU A 3 -10.15 -29.64 39.77
N LEU A 4 -9.10 -29.95 39.01
CA LEU A 4 -8.32 -28.92 38.33
C LEU A 4 -9.25 -28.19 37.35
N PRO A 5 -9.19 -26.85 37.27
CA PRO A 5 -10.02 -26.10 36.34
C PRO A 5 -9.79 -26.63 34.92
N GLN A 6 -10.87 -26.92 34.22
CA GLN A 6 -10.85 -27.36 32.83
C GLN A 6 -10.28 -26.19 32.00
N TYR A 7 -9.10 -26.40 31.41
CA TYR A 7 -8.51 -25.41 30.50
C TYR A 7 -9.25 -25.47 29.16
N MET A 8 -9.86 -24.35 28.78
CA MET A 8 -10.39 -24.19 27.42
C MET A 8 -9.25 -24.10 26.41
N SER A 9 -9.43 -24.74 25.26
CA SER A 9 -8.57 -24.60 24.09
C SER A 9 -8.71 -23.22 23.44
N ALA A 10 -7.74 -22.83 22.62
CA ALA A 10 -7.79 -21.55 21.89
C ALA A 10 -9.01 -21.46 20.97
N ASP A 11 -9.41 -22.57 20.35
CA ASP A 11 -10.58 -22.64 19.48
C ASP A 11 -11.88 -22.46 20.28
N GLU A 12 -12.00 -23.10 21.45
CA GLU A 12 -13.16 -22.92 22.33
C GLU A 12 -13.28 -21.48 22.84
N ILE A 13 -12.16 -20.83 23.18
CA ILE A 13 -12.11 -19.42 23.58
C ILE A 13 -12.55 -18.52 22.42
N LEU A 14 -12.07 -18.79 21.20
CA LEU A 14 -12.42 -18.01 20.02
C LEU A 14 -13.92 -18.15 19.69
N GLU A 15 -14.47 -19.36 19.75
CA GLU A 15 -15.91 -19.60 19.55
C GLU A 15 -16.75 -18.92 20.62
N GLU A 16 -16.34 -18.95 21.89
CA GLU A 16 -16.99 -18.18 22.97
C GLU A 16 -17.02 -16.68 22.63
N TRP A 17 -15.92 -16.13 22.13
CA TRP A 17 -15.86 -14.71 21.79
C TRP A 17 -16.71 -14.37 20.56
N LYS A 18 -16.80 -15.26 19.57
CA LYS A 18 -17.69 -15.08 18.42
C LYS A 18 -19.16 -15.06 18.83
N GLU A 19 -19.59 -16.03 19.65
CA GLU A 19 -20.96 -16.06 20.17
C GLU A 19 -21.25 -14.86 21.08
N GLY A 20 -20.30 -14.47 21.91
CA GLY A 20 -20.37 -13.27 22.73
C GLY A 20 -20.50 -11.99 21.90
N TYR A 21 -19.79 -11.87 20.78
CA TYR A 21 -19.89 -10.71 19.89
C TYR A 21 -21.28 -10.56 19.26
N LYS A 22 -21.99 -11.67 18.98
CA LYS A 22 -23.36 -11.62 18.44
C LYS A 22 -24.36 -10.99 19.42
N THR A 23 -24.09 -11.05 20.72
CA THR A 23 -24.99 -10.55 21.78
C THR A 23 -24.51 -9.24 22.41
N GLU A 24 -23.20 -9.11 22.65
CA GLU A 24 -22.57 -7.93 23.26
C GLU A 24 -21.36 -7.44 22.42
N PRO A 25 -21.56 -6.92 21.19
CA PRO A 25 -20.46 -6.60 20.26
C PRO A 25 -19.35 -5.76 20.89
N ASN A 26 -19.70 -4.69 21.62
CA ASN A 26 -18.73 -3.78 22.23
C ASN A 26 -17.79 -4.45 23.23
N LYS A 27 -18.27 -5.48 23.95
CA LYS A 27 -17.50 -6.20 24.97
C LYS A 27 -16.49 -7.17 24.37
N TYR A 28 -16.85 -7.81 23.26
CA TYR A 28 -16.02 -8.83 22.62
C TYR A 28 -15.16 -8.28 21.49
N LYS A 29 -15.47 -7.09 20.96
CA LYS A 29 -14.72 -6.44 19.88
C LYS A 29 -13.24 -6.26 20.21
N GLU A 30 -12.90 -5.88 21.44
CA GLU A 30 -11.50 -5.75 21.89
C GLU A 30 -10.74 -7.07 21.81
N LYS A 31 -11.36 -8.17 22.24
CA LYS A 31 -10.76 -9.51 22.18
C LYS A 31 -10.53 -9.95 20.74
N LEU A 32 -11.56 -9.79 19.89
CA LEU A 32 -11.49 -10.16 18.47
C LEU A 32 -10.51 -9.26 17.70
N ALA A 33 -10.41 -7.97 18.05
CA ALA A 33 -9.38 -7.09 17.50
C ALA A 33 -7.96 -7.56 17.87
N GLY A 34 -7.76 -8.12 19.07
CA GLY A 34 -6.50 -8.75 19.46
C GLY A 34 -6.16 -10.01 18.64
N VAL A 35 -7.17 -10.79 18.27
CA VAL A 35 -7.01 -11.94 17.35
C VAL A 35 -6.62 -11.44 15.95
N VAL A 36 -7.34 -10.44 15.43
CA VAL A 36 -7.02 -9.81 14.13
C VAL A 36 -5.60 -9.25 14.15
N TYR A 37 -5.24 -8.48 15.17
CA TYR A 37 -3.88 -7.97 15.34
C TYR A 37 -2.85 -9.11 15.26
N SER A 38 -3.05 -10.15 16.07
CA SER A 38 -2.11 -11.27 16.18
C SER A 38 -1.97 -12.02 14.86
N SER A 39 -3.07 -12.47 14.26
CA SER A 39 -3.00 -13.28 13.03
C SER A 39 -2.38 -12.50 11.87
N TRP A 40 -2.66 -11.20 11.75
CA TRP A 40 -2.36 -10.49 10.52
C TRP A 40 -0.90 -10.07 10.36
N TYR A 41 -0.19 -9.65 11.42
CA TYR A 41 1.24 -9.38 11.23
C TYR A 41 2.07 -10.65 10.97
N TYR A 42 1.52 -11.86 11.19
CA TYR A 42 2.13 -13.12 10.74
C TYR A 42 1.69 -13.52 9.33
N MET A 43 0.42 -13.33 8.97
CA MET A 43 -0.14 -13.89 7.72
C MET A 43 -0.08 -12.93 6.52
N VAL A 44 -0.06 -11.61 6.74
CA VAL A 44 -0.08 -10.60 5.68
C VAL A 44 1.03 -10.80 4.64
N PRO A 45 2.31 -11.02 5.04
CA PRO A 45 3.39 -11.19 4.07
C PRO A 45 3.20 -12.40 3.13
N GLU A 46 2.40 -13.39 3.52
CA GLU A 46 2.21 -14.64 2.79
C GLU A 46 1.00 -14.63 1.86
N SER A 47 0.07 -13.68 2.01
CA SER A 47 -1.13 -13.66 1.16
C SER A 47 -0.83 -13.22 -0.27
N GLU A 48 -1.41 -13.92 -1.25
CA GLU A 48 -1.22 -13.66 -2.69
C GLU A 48 -1.58 -12.20 -3.06
N GLU A 49 -2.67 -11.67 -2.49
CA GLU A 49 -3.10 -10.29 -2.74
C GLU A 49 -2.05 -9.28 -2.24
N CYS A 50 -1.50 -9.50 -1.04
CA CYS A 50 -0.43 -8.66 -0.50
C CYS A 50 0.88 -8.81 -1.26
N GLN A 51 1.14 -9.96 -1.91
CA GLN A 51 2.31 -10.11 -2.78
C GLN A 51 2.16 -9.32 -4.08
N LYS A 52 0.92 -9.15 -4.55
CA LYS A 52 0.60 -8.46 -5.81
C LYS A 52 0.49 -6.94 -5.67
N TYR A 53 -0.17 -6.44 -4.63
CA TYR A 53 -0.38 -5.00 -4.39
C TYR A 53 -0.15 -4.65 -2.91
N PRO A 54 1.11 -4.73 -2.43
CA PRO A 54 1.36 -4.80 -1.01
C PRO A 54 0.81 -3.61 -0.21
N LEU A 55 1.14 -2.39 -0.63
CA LEU A 55 0.70 -1.18 0.07
C LEU A 55 -0.82 -0.98 0.01
N THR A 56 -1.44 -1.34 -1.12
CA THR A 56 -2.89 -1.20 -1.28
C THR A 56 -3.65 -2.17 -0.39
N SER A 57 -3.21 -3.42 -0.29
CA SER A 57 -3.82 -4.40 0.61
C SER A 57 -3.77 -3.96 2.08
N LEU A 58 -2.69 -3.29 2.50
CA LEU A 58 -2.60 -2.69 3.83
C LEU A 58 -3.58 -1.51 4.00
N CYS A 59 -3.63 -0.59 3.03
CA CYS A 59 -4.50 0.59 3.08
C CYS A 59 -5.99 0.24 3.07
N ASP A 60 -6.35 -0.85 2.39
CA ASP A 60 -7.73 -1.32 2.22
C ASP A 60 -8.21 -2.22 3.36
N PHE A 61 -7.35 -2.45 4.36
CA PHE A 61 -7.68 -3.31 5.48
C PHE A 61 -8.75 -2.66 6.37
N ASP A 62 -9.77 -3.44 6.69
CA ASP A 62 -10.92 -3.03 7.50
C ASP A 62 -11.09 -4.03 8.63
N VAL A 63 -10.66 -3.62 9.82
CA VAL A 63 -10.68 -4.43 11.05
C VAL A 63 -12.10 -4.84 11.40
N ASN A 64 -13.06 -3.92 11.27
CA ASN A 64 -14.46 -4.19 11.63
C ASN A 64 -15.05 -5.25 10.71
N ARG A 65 -14.83 -5.08 9.40
CA ARG A 65 -15.23 -6.07 8.40
C ARG A 65 -14.63 -7.44 8.67
N VAL A 66 -13.33 -7.51 8.97
CA VAL A 66 -12.66 -8.81 9.25
C VAL A 66 -13.23 -9.47 10.50
N ILE A 67 -13.54 -8.69 11.55
CA ILE A 67 -14.22 -9.21 12.75
C ILE A 67 -15.60 -9.77 12.37
N ASP A 68 -16.39 -9.04 11.61
CA ASP A 68 -17.73 -9.50 11.21
C ASP A 68 -17.65 -10.75 10.31
N GLU A 69 -16.73 -10.80 9.36
CA GLU A 69 -16.49 -11.98 8.52
C GLU A 69 -16.09 -13.20 9.35
N MET A 70 -15.23 -13.01 10.36
CA MET A 70 -14.81 -14.06 11.29
C MET A 70 -15.97 -14.58 12.17
N VAL A 71 -16.88 -13.71 12.60
CA VAL A 71 -18.01 -14.07 13.47
C VAL A 71 -19.16 -14.73 12.69
N TYR A 72 -19.50 -14.20 11.52
CA TYR A 72 -20.67 -14.64 10.76
C TYR A 72 -20.35 -15.61 9.62
N GLY A 73 -19.08 -15.85 9.31
CA GLY A 73 -18.64 -16.79 8.27
C GLY A 73 -19.07 -16.38 6.86
N LYS A 74 -19.41 -15.11 6.64
CA LYS A 74 -19.82 -14.57 5.33
C LYS A 74 -19.09 -13.27 5.05
N LYS A 75 -18.82 -13.00 3.77
CA LYS A 75 -18.19 -11.75 3.33
C LYS A 75 -19.13 -10.56 3.51
N PHE A 76 -18.61 -9.45 4.02
CA PHE A 76 -19.34 -8.19 4.13
C PHE A 76 -18.79 -7.17 3.12
N PRO A 77 -19.64 -6.26 2.59
CA PRO A 77 -19.16 -5.19 1.74
C PRO A 77 -18.22 -4.27 2.53
N LYS A 78 -17.21 -3.72 1.87
CA LYS A 78 -16.35 -2.68 2.48
C LYS A 78 -17.18 -1.42 2.73
N GLU A 79 -17.07 -0.82 3.92
CA GLU A 79 -17.73 0.46 4.23
C GLU A 79 -17.17 1.60 3.38
N LYS A 80 -15.85 1.60 3.16
CA LYS A 80 -15.16 2.59 2.33
C LYS A 80 -14.71 1.93 1.03
N ILE A 81 -15.30 2.33 -0.08
CA ILE A 81 -14.88 1.88 -1.41
C ILE A 81 -13.73 2.77 -1.86
N ARG A 82 -12.54 2.18 -1.92
CA ARG A 82 -11.39 2.78 -2.61
C ARG A 82 -11.32 2.20 -4.01
N PHE A 83 -11.21 3.08 -5.01
CA PHE A 83 -10.96 2.63 -6.37
C PHE A 83 -9.49 2.25 -6.52
N ASN A 84 -9.24 0.99 -6.87
CA ASN A 84 -7.90 0.49 -7.19
C ASN A 84 -7.79 0.29 -8.70
N PHE A 85 -6.95 1.08 -9.35
CA PHE A 85 -6.68 1.01 -10.78
C PHE A 85 -5.31 0.40 -11.12
N PHE A 86 -4.53 -0.10 -10.15
CA PHE A 86 -3.17 -0.59 -10.40
C PHE A 86 -3.13 -1.69 -11.49
N ALA A 87 -4.06 -2.63 -11.45
CA ALA A 87 -4.18 -3.69 -12.46
C ALA A 87 -4.49 -3.11 -13.84
N THR A 88 -5.45 -2.20 -13.92
CA THR A 88 -5.86 -1.54 -15.16
C THR A 88 -4.73 -0.71 -15.74
N LEU A 89 -4.09 0.15 -14.93
CA LEU A 89 -2.96 0.98 -15.33
C LEU A 89 -1.82 0.12 -15.89
N MET A 90 -1.48 -0.97 -15.21
CA MET A 90 -0.42 -1.89 -15.66
C MET A 90 -0.76 -2.57 -16.98
N ASN A 91 -2.00 -3.06 -17.13
CA ASN A 91 -2.42 -3.75 -18.35
C ASN A 91 -2.50 -2.79 -19.54
N GLU A 92 -3.09 -1.62 -19.36
CA GLU A 92 -3.16 -0.60 -20.41
C GLU A 92 -1.76 -0.07 -20.76
N ALA A 93 -0.88 0.14 -19.79
CA ALA A 93 0.49 0.57 -20.06
C ALA A 93 1.26 -0.44 -20.94
N LYS A 94 1.09 -1.74 -20.67
CA LYS A 94 1.66 -2.82 -21.48
C LYS A 94 1.07 -2.86 -22.88
N LYS A 95 -0.25 -2.77 -22.99
CA LYS A 95 -0.94 -2.71 -24.28
C LYS A 95 -0.43 -1.56 -25.14
N TYR A 96 -0.37 -0.34 -24.60
CA TYR A 96 0.15 0.81 -25.34
C TYR A 96 1.64 0.68 -25.69
N TYR A 97 2.42 -0.03 -24.88
CA TYR A 97 3.81 -0.34 -25.24
C TYR A 97 3.88 -1.28 -26.46
N GLU A 98 3.05 -2.33 -26.48
CA GLU A 98 2.95 -3.30 -27.59
C GLU A 98 2.43 -2.65 -28.89
N GLU A 99 1.58 -1.63 -28.77
CA GLU A 99 1.07 -0.82 -29.88
C GLU A 99 2.05 0.28 -30.32
N GLU A 100 3.26 0.33 -29.75
CA GLU A 100 4.30 1.36 -29.99
C GLU A 100 3.88 2.80 -29.60
N GLU A 101 2.81 2.93 -28.81
CA GLU A 101 2.31 4.19 -28.24
C GLU A 101 3.05 4.52 -26.92
N TYR A 102 4.38 4.66 -27.03
CA TYR A 102 5.29 4.77 -25.87
C TYR A 102 4.98 5.95 -24.94
N PHE A 103 4.43 7.06 -25.46
CA PHE A 103 4.06 8.22 -24.65
C PHE A 103 2.95 7.87 -23.65
N LEU A 104 1.90 7.20 -24.13
CA LEU A 104 0.77 6.79 -23.30
C LEU A 104 1.19 5.68 -22.33
N SER A 105 2.01 4.73 -22.79
CA SER A 105 2.59 3.71 -21.94
C SER A 105 3.35 4.32 -20.75
N LEU A 106 4.28 5.26 -21.02
CA LEU A 106 5.05 5.94 -19.97
C LEU A 106 4.15 6.70 -18.99
N VAL A 107 3.14 7.42 -19.47
CA VAL A 107 2.20 8.17 -18.63
C VAL A 107 1.48 7.24 -17.66
N LEU A 108 1.01 6.09 -18.12
CA LEU A 108 0.30 5.11 -17.29
C LEU A 108 1.23 4.46 -16.27
N TYR A 109 2.45 4.09 -16.65
CA TYR A 109 3.45 3.61 -15.70
C TYR A 109 3.83 4.65 -14.65
N ALA A 110 4.05 5.90 -15.05
CA ALA A 110 4.32 6.99 -14.12
C ALA A 110 3.16 7.23 -13.14
N THR A 111 1.92 7.12 -13.64
CA THR A 111 0.71 7.22 -12.81
C THR A 111 0.62 6.08 -11.80
N TYR A 112 0.93 4.84 -12.23
CA TYR A 112 1.04 3.70 -11.32
C TYR A 112 2.04 3.99 -10.19
N ILE A 113 3.25 4.44 -10.53
CA ILE A 113 4.31 4.71 -9.55
C ILE A 113 3.91 5.85 -8.60
N GLU A 114 3.24 6.89 -9.11
CA GLU A 114 2.71 7.98 -8.27
C GLU A 114 1.67 7.47 -7.26
N HIS A 115 0.74 6.61 -7.71
CA HIS A 115 -0.23 5.97 -6.82
C HIS A 115 0.44 5.05 -5.79
N TRP A 116 1.50 4.35 -6.19
CA TRP A 116 2.30 3.55 -5.27
C TRP A 116 2.91 4.41 -4.15
N PHE A 117 3.47 5.58 -4.47
CA PHE A 117 3.99 6.49 -3.44
C PHE A 117 2.89 7.05 -2.54
N ASN A 118 1.71 7.33 -3.10
CA ASN A 118 0.58 7.78 -2.29
C ASN A 118 0.12 6.69 -1.31
N ASP A 119 0.15 5.42 -1.70
CA ASP A 119 -0.15 4.30 -0.80
C ASP A 119 0.92 4.12 0.26
N LEU A 120 2.19 4.33 -0.12
CA LEU A 120 3.27 4.35 0.86
C LEU A 120 3.03 5.44 1.90
N ILE A 121 2.71 6.67 1.48
CA ILE A 121 2.41 7.79 2.39
C ILE A 121 1.22 7.44 3.30
N ASN A 122 0.16 6.84 2.78
CA ASN A 122 -0.98 6.40 3.59
C ASN A 122 -0.56 5.40 4.67
N CYS A 123 0.20 4.36 4.30
CA CYS A 123 0.70 3.38 5.26
C CYS A 123 1.57 4.05 6.34
N LEU A 124 2.49 4.92 5.92
CA LEU A 124 3.39 5.63 6.83
C LEU A 124 2.65 6.57 7.78
N ALA A 125 1.63 7.28 7.29
CA ALA A 125 0.78 8.15 8.08
C ALA A 125 0.02 7.37 9.17
N VAL A 126 -0.48 6.16 8.87
CA VAL A 126 -1.10 5.28 9.87
C VAL A 126 -0.11 4.92 10.97
N THR A 127 1.16 4.60 10.65
CA THR A 127 2.17 4.29 11.69
C THR A 127 2.53 5.49 12.58
N LYS A 128 2.15 6.71 12.18
CA LYS A 128 2.32 7.94 12.97
C LYS A 128 1.00 8.41 13.58
N ASN A 129 -0.06 7.61 13.48
CA ASN A 129 -1.41 7.92 13.95
C ASN A 129 -1.94 9.26 13.43
N LEU A 130 -1.65 9.57 12.15
CA LEU A 130 -2.17 10.78 11.51
C LEU A 130 -3.62 10.58 11.04
N ASP A 131 -4.42 11.64 11.14
CA ASP A 131 -5.77 11.65 10.59
C ASP A 131 -5.76 11.76 9.04
N ASP A 132 -6.94 11.54 8.43
CA ASP A 132 -7.08 11.53 6.97
C ASP A 132 -6.75 12.90 6.35
N ASN A 133 -7.04 14.01 7.04
CA ASN A 133 -6.77 15.37 6.55
C ASN A 133 -5.27 15.68 6.53
N ALA A 134 -4.55 15.33 7.61
CA ALA A 134 -3.10 15.42 7.68
C ALA A 134 -2.44 14.55 6.61
N THR A 135 -2.95 13.33 6.40
CA THR A 135 -2.46 12.40 5.37
C THR A 135 -2.65 12.98 3.97
N GLU A 136 -3.83 13.53 3.66
CA GLU A 136 -4.12 14.17 2.37
C GLU A 136 -3.20 15.38 2.14
N LYS A 137 -2.95 16.19 3.18
CA LYS A 137 -2.00 17.30 3.09
C LYS A 137 -0.58 16.82 2.78
N LEU A 138 -0.11 15.75 3.41
CA LEU A 138 1.20 15.17 3.10
C LEU A 138 1.26 14.74 1.62
N ILE A 139 0.27 13.99 1.13
CA ILE A 139 0.21 13.55 -0.28
C ILE A 139 0.30 14.73 -1.25
N LYS A 140 -0.39 15.84 -0.95
CA LYS A 140 -0.38 17.07 -1.77
C LYS A 140 0.93 17.85 -1.67
N MET A 141 1.59 17.82 -0.51
CA MET A 141 2.83 18.56 -0.27
C MET A 141 4.04 17.90 -0.91
N PHE A 142 4.08 16.57 -0.98
CA PHE A 142 5.20 15.85 -1.58
C PHE A 142 5.15 15.95 -3.11
N THR A 143 6.11 16.67 -3.69
CA THR A 143 6.42 16.59 -5.13
C THR A 143 7.11 15.26 -5.46
N ASN A 144 7.24 14.92 -6.75
CA ASN A 144 7.94 13.69 -7.14
C ASN A 144 9.38 13.65 -6.62
N ASP A 145 10.11 14.76 -6.66
CA ASP A 145 11.45 14.85 -6.06
C ASP A 145 11.42 14.65 -4.55
N ALA A 146 10.48 15.29 -3.84
CA ALA A 146 10.37 15.16 -2.41
C ALA A 146 10.00 13.72 -1.97
N ARG A 147 9.21 13.00 -2.77
CA ARG A 147 8.92 11.56 -2.57
C ARG A 147 10.18 10.70 -2.61
N LEU A 148 11.16 11.08 -3.43
CA LEU A 148 12.41 10.33 -3.61
C LEU A 148 13.53 10.74 -2.64
N ASP A 149 13.58 12.02 -2.29
CA ASP A 149 14.69 12.59 -1.51
C ASP A 149 14.37 12.72 -0.01
N ILE A 150 13.10 12.92 0.36
CA ILE A 150 12.72 13.34 1.73
C ILE A 150 11.80 12.33 2.41
N LEU A 151 10.87 11.72 1.67
CA LEU A 151 9.84 10.86 2.24
C LEU A 151 10.42 9.70 3.05
N LEU A 152 11.36 8.94 2.50
CA LEU A 152 11.88 7.74 3.18
C LEU A 152 12.69 8.09 4.44
N PRO A 153 13.65 9.04 4.39
CA PRO A 153 14.36 9.48 5.60
C PRO A 153 13.46 10.02 6.70
N LEU A 154 12.40 10.77 6.34
CA LEU A 154 11.45 11.33 7.32
C LEU A 154 10.75 10.26 8.16
N PHE A 155 10.58 9.05 7.61
CA PHE A 155 9.98 7.91 8.30
C PHE A 155 10.99 6.85 8.75
N ASN A 156 12.29 7.19 8.78
CA ASN A 156 13.38 6.28 9.15
C ASN A 156 13.45 5.01 8.29
N LEU A 157 13.09 5.12 7.02
CA LEU A 157 13.24 4.03 6.07
C LEU A 157 14.55 4.17 5.28
N PRO A 158 15.14 3.05 4.81
CA PRO A 158 16.29 3.10 3.91
C PRO A 158 15.98 3.90 2.65
N GLU A 159 16.99 4.52 2.04
CA GLU A 159 16.77 5.18 0.75
C GLU A 159 16.61 4.16 -0.38
N ILE A 160 15.87 4.54 -1.42
CA ILE A 160 15.86 3.81 -2.70
C ILE A 160 17.27 3.87 -3.31
N ASP A 161 17.66 2.78 -3.96
CA ASP A 161 18.93 2.68 -4.68
C ASP A 161 19.12 3.88 -5.62
N LYS A 162 20.35 4.41 -5.64
CA LYS A 162 20.67 5.65 -6.34
C LYS A 162 20.35 5.58 -7.85
N ASP A 163 20.57 4.44 -8.48
CA ASP A 163 20.33 4.28 -9.92
C ASP A 163 18.82 4.24 -10.19
N ILE A 164 18.07 3.47 -9.41
CA ILE A 164 16.60 3.44 -9.48
C ILE A 164 16.00 4.82 -9.21
N LYS A 165 16.56 5.55 -8.25
CA LYS A 165 16.14 6.92 -7.92
C LYS A 165 16.35 7.88 -9.09
N ASN A 166 17.48 7.78 -9.77
CA ASN A 166 17.74 8.57 -10.98
C ASN A 166 16.78 8.21 -12.11
N ASP A 167 16.49 6.92 -12.28
CA ASP A 167 15.53 6.46 -13.28
C ASP A 167 14.11 6.97 -13.02
N LEU A 168 13.69 6.95 -11.76
CA LEU A 168 12.40 7.52 -11.33
C LEU A 168 12.32 9.01 -11.64
N LYS A 169 13.40 9.78 -11.37
CA LYS A 169 13.46 11.21 -11.72
C LYS A 169 13.28 11.42 -13.22
N ILE A 170 14.04 10.69 -14.04
CA ILE A 170 13.96 10.82 -15.49
C ILE A 170 12.58 10.41 -16.02
N LEU A 171 12.00 9.33 -15.49
CA LEU A 171 10.65 8.87 -15.84
C LEU A 171 9.60 9.95 -15.54
N PHE A 172 9.61 10.53 -14.34
CA PHE A 172 8.67 11.58 -13.95
C PHE A 172 8.87 12.87 -14.76
N ASP A 173 10.12 13.27 -15.00
CA ASP A 173 10.43 14.43 -15.83
C ASP A 173 9.96 14.25 -17.27
N THR A 174 10.20 13.06 -17.84
CA THR A 174 9.78 12.72 -19.21
C THR A 174 8.25 12.72 -19.32
N ARG A 175 7.53 12.14 -18.34
CA ARG A 175 6.07 12.23 -18.25
C ARG A 175 5.58 13.67 -18.12
N ASN A 176 6.19 14.47 -17.24
CA ASN A 176 5.80 15.87 -17.04
C ASN A 176 6.05 16.72 -18.29
N TYR A 177 7.12 16.43 -19.01
CA TYR A 177 7.46 17.09 -20.26
C TYR A 177 6.38 16.86 -21.33
N PHE A 178 5.89 15.62 -21.46
CA PHE A 178 4.78 15.26 -22.35
C PHE A 178 3.44 15.87 -21.91
N VAL A 179 3.00 15.58 -20.68
CA VAL A 179 1.67 15.97 -20.16
C VAL A 179 1.47 17.48 -20.18
N HIS A 180 2.54 18.26 -19.96
CA HIS A 180 2.47 19.72 -19.96
C HIS A 180 2.89 20.38 -21.27
N TYR A 181 2.93 19.64 -22.39
CA TYR A 181 3.28 20.16 -23.72
C TYR A 181 4.60 20.96 -23.74
N LYS A 182 5.57 20.56 -22.90
CA LYS A 182 6.90 21.18 -22.88
C LYS A 182 7.78 20.69 -24.03
N TRP A 183 7.31 19.70 -24.78
CA TRP A 183 7.98 19.13 -25.93
C TRP A 183 8.11 20.09 -27.11
N LYS A 184 9.31 20.69 -27.24
CA LYS A 184 9.68 21.63 -28.31
C LYS A 184 11.11 21.36 -28.76
N PRO A 185 11.36 20.31 -29.57
CA PRO A 185 12.71 20.01 -30.03
C PRO A 185 13.20 21.14 -30.94
N LYS A 186 14.46 21.55 -30.81
CA LYS A 186 15.06 22.60 -31.63
C LYS A 186 15.49 22.10 -33.00
N ASP A 187 15.81 20.81 -33.09
CA ASP A 187 16.20 20.12 -34.30
C ASP A 187 15.72 18.65 -34.30
N GLU A 188 15.89 17.97 -35.43
CA GLU A 188 15.48 16.57 -35.60
C GLU A 188 16.21 15.62 -34.65
N LYS A 189 17.47 15.91 -34.32
CA LYS A 189 18.28 15.08 -33.43
C LYS A 189 17.73 15.12 -32.00
N GLU A 190 17.45 16.32 -31.49
CA GLU A 190 16.82 16.50 -30.18
C GLU A 190 15.43 15.85 -30.16
N GLY A 191 14.67 15.94 -31.26
CA GLY A 191 13.39 15.25 -31.41
C GLY A 191 13.53 13.73 -31.25
N ALA A 192 14.47 13.13 -31.98
CA ALA A 192 14.74 11.69 -31.92
C ALA A 192 15.22 11.24 -30.53
N GLU A 193 16.12 11.99 -29.89
CA GLU A 193 16.59 11.71 -28.52
C GLU A 193 15.45 11.76 -27.50
N GLN A 194 14.51 12.70 -27.66
CA GLN A 194 13.35 12.79 -26.79
C GLN A 194 12.40 11.60 -26.98
N ILE A 195 12.12 11.18 -28.22
CA ILE A 195 11.34 9.96 -28.51
C ILE A 195 12.01 8.73 -27.88
N GLN A 196 13.32 8.59 -28.06
CA GLN A 196 14.07 7.45 -27.55
C GLN A 196 13.94 7.33 -26.02
N LYS A 197 13.92 8.45 -25.29
CA LYS A 197 13.67 8.44 -23.84
C LYS A 197 12.32 7.84 -23.47
N PHE A 198 11.25 8.10 -24.22
CA PHE A 198 9.95 7.48 -23.96
C PHE A 198 10.01 5.97 -24.16
N ILE A 199 10.70 5.51 -25.21
CA ILE A 199 10.89 4.08 -25.50
C ILE A 199 11.64 3.42 -24.33
N ASP A 200 12.81 3.97 -24.00
CA ASP A 200 13.71 3.42 -22.99
C ASP A 200 13.04 3.33 -21.62
N TYR A 201 12.37 4.40 -21.19
CA TYR A 201 11.75 4.44 -19.86
C TYR A 201 10.41 3.70 -19.79
N SER A 202 9.68 3.57 -20.90
CA SER A 202 8.50 2.68 -20.94
C SER A 202 8.92 1.22 -20.82
N LYS A 203 10.05 0.85 -21.44
CA LYS A 203 10.63 -0.49 -21.34
C LYS A 203 11.16 -0.77 -19.94
N LYS A 204 11.78 0.22 -19.28
CA LYS A 204 12.39 0.09 -17.96
C LYS A 204 11.38 0.15 -16.79
N ALA A 205 10.24 0.80 -16.99
CA ALA A 205 9.25 1.01 -15.92
C ALA A 205 8.78 -0.27 -15.19
N PRO A 206 8.55 -1.43 -15.87
CA PRO A 206 8.20 -2.67 -15.18
C PRO A 206 9.26 -3.13 -14.15
N GLU A 207 10.54 -3.01 -14.49
CA GLU A 207 11.66 -3.38 -13.60
C GLU A 207 11.73 -2.44 -12.40
N ILE A 208 11.48 -1.14 -12.61
CA ILE A 208 11.39 -0.15 -11.53
C ILE A 208 10.25 -0.50 -10.58
N ILE A 209 9.08 -0.87 -11.11
CA ILE A 209 7.91 -1.25 -10.30
C ILE A 209 8.19 -2.53 -9.50
N GLU A 210 8.84 -3.52 -10.12
CA GLU A 210 9.27 -4.73 -9.42
C GLU A 210 10.23 -4.42 -8.27
N TYR A 211 11.22 -3.54 -8.51
CA TYR A 211 12.12 -3.06 -7.46
C TYR A 211 11.35 -2.42 -6.31
N LEU A 212 10.40 -1.52 -6.59
CA LEU A 212 9.59 -0.84 -5.57
C LEU A 212 8.76 -1.84 -4.75
N ASN A 213 8.18 -2.85 -5.40
CA ASN A 213 7.43 -3.90 -4.70
C ASN A 213 8.36 -4.75 -3.80
N ASN A 214 9.57 -5.06 -4.25
CA ASN A 214 10.56 -5.77 -3.43
C ASN A 214 11.05 -4.91 -2.26
N TYR A 215 11.22 -3.61 -2.48
CA TYR A 215 11.55 -2.65 -1.43
C TYR A 215 10.50 -2.66 -0.31
N VAL A 216 9.20 -2.71 -0.64
CA VAL A 216 8.12 -2.81 0.38
C VAL A 216 8.19 -4.12 1.14
N LYS A 217 8.41 -5.24 0.45
CA LYS A 217 8.56 -6.55 1.11
C LYS A 217 9.70 -6.55 2.13
N GLN A 218 10.82 -5.90 1.81
CA GLN A 218 12.00 -5.85 2.68
C GLN A 218 11.83 -4.87 3.85
N ASN A 219 11.28 -3.68 3.57
CA ASN A 219 11.36 -2.55 4.52
C ASN A 219 10.05 -2.23 5.24
N ILE A 220 8.90 -2.66 4.69
CA ILE A 220 7.57 -2.38 5.25
C ILE A 220 6.95 -3.64 5.83
N TYR A 221 7.17 -4.81 5.23
CA TYR A 221 6.56 -6.07 5.69
C TYR A 221 7.33 -6.75 6.82
N ASN A 222 8.23 -6.00 7.48
CA ASN A 222 8.85 -6.48 8.70
C ASN A 222 7.86 -6.45 9.87
N ARG A 223 8.07 -7.32 10.85
CA ARG A 223 7.17 -7.50 11.98
C ARG A 223 6.99 -6.22 12.81
N GLU A 224 8.06 -5.45 12.99
CA GLU A 224 8.02 -4.21 13.79
C GLU A 224 7.08 -3.17 13.16
N PHE A 225 7.23 -2.95 11.85
CA PHE A 225 6.36 -2.05 11.10
C PHE A 225 4.90 -2.52 11.14
N LEU A 226 4.63 -3.79 10.83
CA LEU A 226 3.27 -4.32 10.76
C LEU A 226 2.56 -4.27 12.11
N LYS A 227 3.26 -4.57 13.22
CA LYS A 227 2.72 -4.40 14.57
C LYS A 227 2.25 -2.97 14.79
N LYS A 228 3.14 -2.00 14.58
CA LYS A 228 2.81 -0.59 14.76
C LYS A 228 1.69 -0.12 13.84
N PHE A 229 1.71 -0.56 12.58
CA PHE A 229 0.68 -0.24 11.60
C PHE A 229 -0.69 -0.75 12.04
N PHE A 230 -0.82 -2.05 12.35
CA PHE A 230 -2.10 -2.63 12.74
C PHE A 230 -2.60 -2.12 14.09
N ALA A 231 -1.73 -1.88 15.07
CA ALA A 231 -2.14 -1.28 16.34
C ALA A 231 -2.81 0.09 16.12
N ASN A 232 -2.19 0.96 15.33
CA ASN A 232 -2.76 2.28 15.01
C ASN A 232 -3.99 2.18 14.10
N LEU A 233 -4.02 1.25 13.15
CA LEU A 233 -5.17 1.04 12.28
C LEU A 233 -6.40 0.60 13.07
N ILE A 234 -6.23 -0.36 13.99
CA ILE A 234 -7.28 -0.83 14.90
C ILE A 234 -7.79 0.33 15.75
N TYR A 235 -6.89 1.11 16.34
CA TYR A 235 -7.28 2.29 17.10
C TYR A 235 -8.09 3.28 16.25
N LYS A 236 -7.63 3.59 15.04
CA LYS A 236 -8.30 4.52 14.13
C LYS A 236 -9.69 4.05 13.69
N GLN A 237 -9.88 2.74 13.46
CA GLN A 237 -11.14 2.18 12.95
C GLN A 237 -12.14 1.76 14.04
N SER A 238 -11.66 1.55 15.28
CA SER A 238 -12.50 0.98 16.35
C SER A 238 -12.40 1.70 17.70
N GLY A 239 -11.42 2.59 17.88
CA GLY A 239 -11.10 3.23 19.16
C GLY A 239 -10.36 2.32 20.14
N ILE A 240 -10.02 1.09 19.75
CA ILE A 240 -9.42 0.07 20.62
C ILE A 240 -7.91 0.20 20.61
N VAL A 241 -7.31 0.27 21.80
CA VAL A 241 -5.85 0.27 21.97
C VAL A 241 -5.38 -1.17 22.18
N VAL A 242 -4.62 -1.70 21.21
CA VAL A 242 -4.00 -3.02 21.33
C VAL A 242 -2.64 -2.86 22.00
N LYS A 243 -2.36 -3.66 23.03
CA LYS A 243 -1.05 -3.66 23.71
C LYS A 243 -0.03 -4.40 22.84
N GLU A 244 1.09 -3.74 22.57
CA GLU A 244 2.20 -4.27 21.74
C GLU A 244 2.97 -5.45 22.37
#